data_AF-A0A2D0KPL2-F1
#
_entry.id   AF-A0A2D0KPL2-F1
#
_cell.length_a   1.000
_cell.length_b   1.000
_cell.length_c   1.000
_cell.angle_alpha   90.00
_cell.angle_beta   90.00
_cell.angle_gamma   90.00
#
_symmetry.space_group_name_H-M   'P 1'
#
loop_
_entity.id
_entity.type
_entity.pdbx_description
1 polymer ?
#
loop_
_entity_poly.entity_id
_entity_poly.type
_entity_poly.pdbx_seq_one_letter_code
_entity_poly.pdbx_strand_id
1 'polypeptide(L)'
;MHILFICSRNQWRSPTAEQIWRNDVNWSVRSAGTSSNAKKQVTPDLICWADIICVMEQKHKNRLKAAFSHLLKSKPIHVLDIPDDYLYGSTADKDS
;
A
#
# COMPACT_ATOMS: atom_id res chain seq x y z
N MET A 1 0.17 -10.40 -13.93
CA MET A 1 -0.71 -9.29 -13.51
C MET A 1 0.02 -8.42 -12.49
N HIS A 2 -0.19 -7.11 -12.51
CA HIS A 2 0.55 -6.12 -11.72
C HIS A 2 -0.27 -5.60 -10.54
N ILE A 3 0.25 -5.76 -9.32
CA ILE A 3 -0.41 -5.33 -8.09
C ILE A 3 0.41 -4.25 -7.39
N LEU A 4 -0.23 -3.14 -7.03
CA LEU A 4 0.38 -2.05 -6.29
C LEU A 4 -0.22 -1.97 -4.87
N PHE A 5 0.63 -2.22 -3.87
CA PHE A 5 0.27 -2.09 -2.45
C PHE A 5 0.55 -0.67 -1.94
N ILE A 6 -0.42 -0.05 -1.28
CA ILE A 6 -0.34 1.34 -0.84
C ILE A 6 -0.63 1.48 0.66
N CYS A 7 0.26 2.15 1.38
CA CYS A 7 0.01 2.63 2.74
C CYS A 7 0.34 4.13 2.88
N SER A 8 0.53 4.63 4.11
CA SER A 8 0.89 6.03 4.34
C SER A 8 2.34 6.33 3.92
N ARG A 9 3.32 5.72 4.60
CA ARG A 9 4.76 6.06 4.48
C ARG A 9 5.58 5.05 3.66
N ASN A 10 4.98 3.96 3.20
CA ASN A 10 5.70 2.85 2.58
C ASN A 10 6.87 2.34 3.45
N GLN A 11 6.60 2.08 4.73
CA GLN A 11 7.62 1.66 5.70
C GLN A 11 7.40 0.25 6.24
N TRP A 12 6.15 -0.11 6.51
CA TRP A 12 5.79 -1.38 7.16
C TRP A 12 4.83 -2.16 6.26
N ARG A 13 3.52 -1.85 6.35
CA ARG A 13 2.45 -2.63 5.73
C ARG A 13 2.59 -2.87 4.23
N SER A 14 2.78 -1.82 3.42
CA SER A 14 2.88 -2.00 1.97
C SER A 14 4.19 -2.66 1.49
N PRO A 15 5.37 -2.35 2.05
CA PRO A 15 6.58 -3.13 1.79
C PRO A 15 6.48 -4.60 2.22
N THR A 16 5.86 -4.89 3.36
CA THR A 16 5.67 -6.27 3.82
C THR A 16 4.82 -7.06 2.83
N ALA A 17 3.73 -6.49 2.33
CA ALA A 17 2.92 -7.14 1.30
C ALA A 17 3.74 -7.39 0.02
N GLU A 18 4.49 -6.40 -0.47
CA GLU A 18 5.40 -6.60 -1.61
C GLU A 18 6.39 -7.75 -1.37
N GLN A 19 7.00 -7.82 -0.18
CA GLN A 19 7.97 -8.87 0.16
C GLN A 19 7.35 -10.27 0.24
N ILE A 20 6.10 -10.39 0.71
CA ILE A 20 5.40 -11.68 0.76
C ILE A 20 5.15 -12.20 -0.66
N TRP A 21 4.74 -11.33 -1.57
CA TRP A 21 4.29 -11.71 -2.91
C TRP A 21 5.38 -11.65 -3.99
N ARG A 22 6.59 -11.15 -3.69
CA ARG A 22 7.66 -10.91 -4.69
C ARG A 22 8.15 -12.15 -5.45
N ASN A 23 7.96 -13.34 -4.89
CA ASN A 23 8.46 -14.60 -5.44
C ASN A 23 7.37 -15.40 -6.18
N ASP A 24 6.14 -14.89 -6.24
CA ASP A 24 5.07 -15.55 -6.99
C ASP A 24 5.26 -15.29 -8.49
N VAL A 25 5.33 -16.36 -9.27
CA VAL A 25 5.55 -16.29 -10.73
C VAL A 25 4.38 -15.66 -11.49
N ASN A 26 3.19 -15.61 -10.88
CA ASN A 26 1.97 -15.10 -11.52
C ASN A 26 1.78 -13.58 -11.33
N TRP A 27 2.44 -13.02 -10.32
CA TRP A 27 2.23 -11.65 -9.87
C TRP A 27 3.52 -10.84 -9.93
N SER A 28 3.46 -9.66 -10.55
CA SER A 28 4.49 -8.65 -10.32
C SER A 28 3.94 -7.65 -9.33
N VAL A 29 4.64 -7.50 -8.20
CA VAL A 29 4.16 -6.66 -7.09
C VAL A 29 5.11 -5.49 -6.87
N ARG A 30 4.54 -4.35 -6.51
CA ARG A 30 5.27 -3.16 -6.06
C ARG A 30 4.52 -2.53 -4.89
N SER A 31 5.22 -1.74 -4.10
CA SER A 31 4.60 -0.91 -3.07
C SER A 31 4.97 0.56 -3.18
N ALA A 32 4.10 1.41 -2.64
CA ALA A 32 4.34 2.85 -2.48
C ALA A 32 3.51 3.44 -1.31
N GLY A 33 3.68 4.74 -1.07
CA GLY A 33 3.04 5.48 0.01
C GLY A 33 2.35 6.76 -0.49
N THR A 34 1.27 7.16 0.18
CA THR A 34 0.49 8.37 -0.15
C THR A 34 1.00 9.65 0.51
N SER A 35 1.86 9.54 1.53
CA SER A 35 2.44 10.68 2.22
C SER A 35 3.61 11.26 1.41
N SER A 36 3.79 12.58 1.48
CA SER A 36 5.03 13.24 1.03
C SER A 36 6.27 12.73 1.76
N ASN A 37 6.12 12.20 2.98
CA ASN A 37 7.20 11.61 3.78
C ASN A 37 7.31 10.09 3.58
N ALA A 38 6.78 9.55 2.47
CA ALA A 38 6.90 8.13 2.15
C ALA A 38 8.31 7.80 1.65
N LYS A 39 8.85 6.63 2.03
CA LYS A 39 10.12 6.13 1.50
C LYS A 39 10.11 6.04 -0.04
N LYS A 40 8.96 5.61 -0.59
CA LYS A 40 8.65 5.65 -2.01
C LYS A 40 7.24 6.19 -2.17
N GLN A 41 7.13 7.42 -2.66
CA GLN A 41 5.83 8.04 -2.91
C GLN A 41 5.16 7.40 -4.13
N VAL A 42 3.83 7.33 -4.09
CA VAL A 42 3.03 6.92 -5.25
C VAL A 42 3.16 7.97 -6.36
N THR A 43 3.38 7.50 -7.58
CA THR A 43 3.54 8.32 -8.78
C THR A 43 2.51 7.93 -9.84
N PRO A 44 2.21 8.80 -10.82
CA PRO A 44 1.39 8.46 -11.97
C PRO A 44 1.84 7.17 -12.66
N ASP A 45 3.14 6.98 -12.86
CA ASP A 45 3.70 5.79 -13.51
C ASP A 45 3.41 4.50 -12.74
N LEU A 46 3.47 4.54 -11.40
CA LEU A 46 3.10 3.39 -10.57
C LEU A 46 1.60 3.09 -10.68
N ILE A 47 0.75 4.12 -10.71
CA ILE A 47 -0.69 3.95 -10.92
C ILE A 47 -0.95 3.34 -12.30
N CYS A 48 -0.33 3.86 -13.35
CA CYS A 48 -0.47 3.37 -14.72
C CYS A 48 0.01 1.93 -14.86
N TRP A 49 1.13 1.57 -14.23
CA TRP A 49 1.70 0.22 -14.21
C TRP A 49 0.79 -0.82 -13.54
N ALA A 50 -0.01 -0.42 -12.54
CA ALA A 50 -0.81 -1.36 -11.76
C ALA A 50 -2.11 -1.78 -12.47
N ASP A 51 -2.36 -3.08 -12.58
CA ASP A 51 -3.67 -3.61 -12.98
C ASP A 51 -4.66 -3.51 -11.80
N ILE A 52 -4.17 -3.79 -10.58
CA ILE A 52 -4.94 -3.75 -9.34
C ILE A 52 -4.20 -2.93 -8.28
N ILE A 53 -4.94 -2.10 -7.55
CA ILE A 53 -4.40 -1.32 -6.43
C ILE A 53 -5.01 -1.82 -5.12
N CYS A 54 -4.14 -2.25 -4.21
CA CYS A 54 -4.52 -2.68 -2.87
C CYS A 54 -4.07 -1.63 -1.85
N VAL A 55 -5.01 -0.99 -1.17
CA VAL A 55 -4.71 -0.01 -0.12
C VAL A 55 -4.93 -0.62 1.26
N MET A 56 -4.13 -0.22 2.26
CA MET A 56 -4.28 -0.76 3.61
C MET A 56 -5.54 -0.27 4.31
N GLU A 57 -5.89 1.01 4.14
CA GLU A 57 -7.02 1.63 4.83
C GLU A 57 -7.80 2.55 3.87
N GLN A 58 -9.07 2.79 4.18
CA GLN A 58 -9.94 3.67 3.38
C GLN A 58 -9.35 5.07 3.17
N LYS A 59 -8.63 5.61 4.17
CA LYS A 59 -7.96 6.93 4.06
C LYS A 59 -6.93 6.98 2.93
N HIS A 60 -6.26 5.88 2.62
CA HIS A 60 -5.30 5.80 1.51
C HIS A 60 -6.02 5.83 0.16
N LYS A 61 -7.13 5.12 0.01
CA LYS A 61 -7.98 5.17 -1.19
C LYS A 61 -8.50 6.59 -1.44
N ASN A 62 -8.94 7.29 -0.39
CA ASN A 62 -9.41 8.66 -0.50
C ASN A 62 -8.29 9.60 -0.99
N ARG A 63 -7.07 9.47 -0.45
CA ARG A 63 -5.90 10.24 -0.89
C ARG A 63 -5.55 9.97 -2.35
N LEU A 64 -5.56 8.69 -2.77
CA LEU A 64 -5.33 8.33 -4.17
C LEU A 64 -6.37 8.93 -5.10
N LYS A 65 -7.65 8.84 -4.75
CA LYS A 65 -8.73 9.43 -5.54
C LYS A 65 -8.60 10.95 -5.65
N ALA A 66 -8.23 11.63 -4.56
CA ALA A 66 -8.02 13.07 -4.58
C ALA A 66 -6.86 13.48 -5.51
N ALA A 67 -5.75 12.74 -5.51
CA ALA A 67 -4.55 13.09 -6.27
C ALA A 67 -4.54 12.55 -7.72
N PHE A 68 -5.19 11.42 -8.00
CA PHE A 68 -5.06 10.69 -9.26
C PHE A 68 -6.40 10.25 -9.86
N SER A 69 -7.51 10.93 -9.54
CA SER A 69 -8.87 10.55 -9.97
C SER A 69 -8.97 10.15 -11.46
N HIS A 70 -8.30 10.88 -12.35
CA HIS A 70 -8.30 10.64 -13.79
C HIS A 70 -7.67 9.29 -14.16
N LEU A 71 -6.57 8.93 -13.50
CA LEU A 71 -5.81 7.69 -13.74
C LEU A 71 -6.47 6.46 -13.12
N LEU A 72 -7.40 6.67 -12.18
CA LEU A 72 -8.06 5.62 -11.40
C LEU A 72 -9.44 5.23 -11.94
N LYS A 73 -9.97 5.92 -12.96
CA LYS A 73 -11.37 5.73 -13.44
C LYS A 73 -11.73 4.27 -13.78
N SER A 74 -10.78 3.50 -14.30
CA SER A 74 -10.96 2.12 -14.72
C SER A 74 -10.14 1.11 -13.92
N LYS A 75 -9.47 1.54 -12.83
CA LYS A 75 -8.60 0.68 -12.03
C LYS A 75 -9.31 0.19 -10.77
N PRO A 76 -9.41 -1.13 -10.54
CA PRO A 76 -9.96 -1.65 -9.29
C PRO A 76 -9.08 -1.24 -8.11
N ILE A 77 -9.71 -0.70 -7.06
CA ILE A 77 -9.06 -0.35 -5.80
C ILE A 77 -9.72 -1.10 -4.64
N HIS A 78 -9.00 -2.05 -4.08
CA HIS A 78 -9.40 -2.84 -2.92
C HIS A 78 -8.83 -2.24 -1.64
N VAL A 79 -9.65 -2.13 -0.61
CA VAL A 79 -9.24 -1.77 0.75
C VAL A 79 -9.08 -3.07 1.51
N LEU A 80 -7.90 -3.30 2.09
CA LEU A 80 -7.59 -4.54 2.82
C LEU A 80 -7.96 -4.46 4.31
N ASP A 81 -8.32 -3.26 4.79
CA ASP A 81 -8.64 -2.97 6.19
C ASP A 81 -7.57 -3.48 7.18
N ILE A 82 -6.29 -3.25 6.82
CA ILE A 82 -5.13 -3.57 7.65
C ILE A 82 -4.74 -2.30 8.42
N PRO A 83 -5.10 -2.20 9.71
CA PRO A 83 -4.80 -1.02 10.52
C PRO A 83 -3.30 -0.84 10.73
N ASP A 84 -2.88 0.38 11.10
CA ASP A 84 -1.47 0.72 11.33
C ASP A 84 -1.01 0.32 12.74
N ASP A 85 -1.29 -0.92 13.15
CA ASP A 85 -1.10 -1.37 14.54
C ASP A 85 0.33 -1.84 14.82
N TYR A 86 1.28 -1.48 13.94
CA TYR A 86 2.71 -1.61 14.23
C TYR A 86 3.13 -0.51 15.20
N LEU A 87 2.69 -0.62 16.45
CA LEU A 87 3.46 -0.13 17.58
C LEU A 87 4.72 -1.00 17.67
N TYR A 88 5.80 -0.52 17.07
CA TYR A 88 7.13 -0.95 17.48
C TYR A 88 7.30 -0.56 18.96
N GLY A 89 7.10 -1.50 19.88
CA GLY A 89 7.23 -1.25 21.31
C GLY A 89 6.14 -1.81 22.24
N SER A 90 5.30 -2.76 21.82
CA SER A 90 4.57 -3.56 22.82
C SER A 90 5.57 -4.54 23.45
N THR A 91 6.27 -4.08 24.49
CA THR A 91 6.74 -4.97 25.53
C THR A 91 5.54 -5.79 25.96
N ALA A 92 5.52 -7.07 25.59
CA ALA A 92 4.68 -8.03 26.28
C ALA A 92 4.96 -7.83 27.77
N ASP A 93 3.91 -7.53 28.52
CA ASP A 93 3.91 -7.48 29.97
C ASP A 93 4.65 -8.73 30.47
N LYS A 94 5.88 -8.52 30.94
CA LYS A 94 6.52 -9.45 31.86
C LYS A 94 6.02 -9.05 33.23
N ASP A 95 5.40 -10.03 33.87
CA ASP A 95 5.16 -10.14 35.31
C ASP A 95 3.81 -9.59 35.81
N SER A 96 2.82 -10.49 35.82
CA SER A 96 1.93 -10.70 36.98
C SER A 96 2.14 -12.12 37.49
#